data_AF-A0A6G3DEX0-F1
#
_entry.id   AF-A0A6G3DEX0-F1
#
_cell.length_a   1.000
_cell.length_b   1.000
_cell.length_c   1.000
_cell.angle_alpha   90.00
_cell.angle_beta   90.00
_cell.angle_gamma   90.00
#
_symmetry.space_group_name_H-M   'P 1'
#
loop_
_entity.id
_entity.type
_entity.pdbx_description
1 polymer ?
#
loop_
_entity_poly.entity_id
_entity_poly.type
_entity_poly.pdbx_seq_one_letter_code
_entity_poly.pdbx_strand_id
1 'polypeptide(L)'
;MWDDETWHSLTEHTVRAARTVGALNVLPLALSYRAAVHVHAGEFDHASALIDESGNLVEVTGNSPLGYAPLLLLAWRGEDPRAAELIEAGAREALSWGEGRATGLAHYLLAVLYNGLGRHDEALDRAERGAKYEDLAVVGFSLMELVEAGALGGRPEAAATALHRLEEHAGAGGTEWALGILARSRALLTDGRTADLLYQEAIERLRHSRVTVHLARTHLV
;
A
#
# COMPACT_ATOMS: atom_id res chain seq x y z
N MET A 1 -11.87 4.07 0.33
CA MET A 1 -10.48 3.69 -0.01
C MET A 1 -9.54 4.10 1.10
N TRP A 2 -9.56 5.36 1.53
CA TRP A 2 -8.70 5.88 2.60
C TRP A 2 -9.32 5.79 4.00
N ASP A 3 -10.30 4.91 4.20
CA ASP A 3 -10.98 4.73 5.48
C ASP A 3 -10.41 3.50 6.17
N ASP A 4 -9.40 3.72 7.01
CA ASP A 4 -8.68 2.68 7.72
C ASP A 4 -9.52 2.06 8.85
N GLU A 5 -10.46 2.80 9.44
CA GLU A 5 -11.35 2.30 10.49
C GLU A 5 -12.38 1.32 9.92
N THR A 6 -13.01 1.67 8.80
CA THR A 6 -13.91 0.75 8.09
C THR A 6 -13.15 -0.47 7.58
N TRP A 7 -11.93 -0.30 7.05
CA TRP A 7 -11.12 -1.44 6.59
C TRP A 7 -10.73 -2.37 7.75
N HIS A 8 -10.34 -1.80 8.89
CA HIS A 8 -10.00 -2.57 10.09
C HIS A 8 -11.20 -3.35 10.62
N SER A 9 -12.33 -2.68 10.84
CA SER A 9 -13.54 -3.29 11.42
C SER A 9 -14.14 -4.37 10.51
N LEU A 10 -14.19 -4.13 9.18
CA LEU A 10 -14.73 -5.08 8.22
C LEU A 10 -13.89 -6.36 8.15
N THR A 11 -12.56 -6.22 8.08
CA THR A 11 -11.66 -7.39 7.99
C THR A 11 -11.68 -8.21 9.28
N GLU A 12 -11.70 -7.54 10.44
CA GLU A 12 -11.83 -8.22 11.74
C GLU A 12 -13.15 -8.99 11.85
N HIS A 13 -14.26 -8.35 11.47
CA HIS A 13 -15.57 -8.98 11.48
C HIS A 13 -15.63 -10.18 10.54
N THR A 14 -15.10 -10.05 9.32
CA THR A 14 -15.09 -11.12 8.31
C THR A 14 -14.30 -12.35 8.79
N VAL A 15 -13.11 -12.15 9.37
CA VAL A 15 -12.31 -13.26 9.94
C VAL A 15 -13.06 -13.95 11.07
N ARG A 16 -13.66 -13.17 11.99
CA ARG A 16 -14.43 -13.71 13.11
C ARG A 16 -15.65 -14.50 12.66
N ALA A 17 -16.39 -13.98 11.69
CA ALA A 17 -17.56 -14.64 11.13
C ALA A 17 -17.17 -15.96 10.43
N ALA A 18 -16.14 -15.94 9.57
CA ALA A 18 -15.65 -17.12 8.88
C ALA A 18 -15.20 -18.22 9.84
N ARG A 19 -14.50 -17.85 10.93
CA ARG A 19 -14.11 -18.78 12.01
C ARG A 19 -15.32 -19.36 12.75
N THR A 20 -16.32 -18.53 13.07
CA THR A 20 -17.50 -18.94 13.83
C THR A 20 -18.33 -19.99 13.09
N VAL A 21 -18.49 -19.83 11.78
CA VAL A 21 -19.31 -20.75 10.97
C VAL A 21 -18.49 -21.86 10.29
N GLY A 22 -17.18 -21.90 10.51
CA GLY A 22 -16.28 -22.89 9.92
C GLY A 22 -16.13 -22.77 8.40
N ALA A 23 -16.25 -21.57 7.83
CA ALA A 23 -16.14 -21.32 6.39
C ALA A 23 -14.68 -21.33 5.91
N LEU A 24 -14.05 -22.52 5.89
CA LEU A 24 -12.64 -22.70 5.53
C LEU A 24 -12.29 -22.30 4.08
N ASN A 25 -13.28 -22.19 3.21
CA ASN A 25 -13.10 -21.72 1.83
C ASN A 25 -12.95 -20.19 1.74
N VAL A 26 -13.54 -19.44 2.66
CA VAL A 26 -13.50 -17.95 2.68
C VAL A 26 -12.43 -17.43 3.62
N LEU A 27 -12.09 -18.20 4.66
CA LEU A 27 -11.15 -17.80 5.70
C LEU A 27 -9.78 -17.36 5.16
N PRO A 28 -9.13 -18.04 4.19
CA PRO A 28 -7.84 -17.58 3.65
C PRO A 28 -7.91 -16.17 3.05
N LEU A 29 -8.99 -15.85 2.34
CA LEU A 29 -9.21 -14.52 1.79
C LEU A 29 -9.40 -13.46 2.87
N ALA A 30 -10.19 -13.79 3.89
CA ALA A 30 -10.38 -12.89 5.02
C ALA A 30 -9.06 -12.62 5.78
N LEU A 31 -8.25 -13.67 5.98
CA LEU A 31 -6.93 -13.57 6.61
C LEU A 31 -5.96 -12.72 5.78
N SER A 32 -5.92 -12.89 4.46
CA SER A 32 -5.07 -12.10 3.57
C SER A 32 -5.43 -10.59 3.62
N TYR A 33 -6.73 -10.25 3.55
CA TYR A 33 -7.13 -8.84 3.71
C TYR A 33 -6.83 -8.28 5.09
N ARG A 34 -6.99 -9.09 6.15
CA ARG A 34 -6.64 -8.67 7.50
C ARG A 34 -5.14 -8.47 7.67
N ALA A 35 -4.32 -9.33 7.07
CA ALA A 35 -2.88 -9.18 7.06
C ALA A 35 -2.45 -7.86 6.38
N ALA A 36 -3.08 -7.46 5.28
CA ALA A 36 -2.81 -6.17 4.65
C ALA A 36 -3.08 -4.97 5.58
N VAL A 37 -4.16 -5.02 6.39
CA VAL A 37 -4.41 -4.00 7.44
C VAL A 37 -3.27 -3.95 8.44
N HIS A 38 -2.78 -5.10 8.90
CA HIS A 38 -1.64 -5.18 9.82
C HIS A 38 -0.34 -4.64 9.19
N VAL A 39 -0.11 -4.87 7.88
CA VAL A 39 1.02 -4.26 7.18
C VAL A 39 0.91 -2.73 7.20
N HIS A 40 -0.23 -2.16 6.82
CA HIS A 40 -0.42 -0.70 6.87
C HIS A 40 -0.31 -0.13 8.29
N ALA A 41 -0.69 -0.90 9.30
CA ALA A 41 -0.52 -0.54 10.71
C ALA A 41 0.93 -0.67 11.23
N GLY A 42 1.86 -1.16 10.41
CA GLY A 42 3.25 -1.42 10.82
C GLY A 42 3.41 -2.66 11.71
N GLU A 43 2.35 -3.46 11.86
CA GLU A 43 2.29 -4.65 12.71
C GLU A 43 2.75 -5.89 11.91
N PHE A 44 3.98 -5.84 11.40
CA PHE A 44 4.50 -6.82 10.44
C PHE A 44 4.52 -8.26 10.95
N ASP A 45 4.72 -8.47 12.26
CA ASP A 45 4.68 -9.82 12.85
C ASP A 45 3.26 -10.40 12.86
N HIS A 46 2.25 -9.56 13.15
CA HIS A 46 0.85 -9.98 13.08
C HIS A 46 0.44 -10.26 11.63
N ALA A 47 0.90 -9.44 10.68
CA ALA A 47 0.68 -9.70 9.26
C ALA A 47 1.30 -11.04 8.84
N SER A 48 2.55 -11.31 9.23
CA SER A 48 3.25 -12.57 8.93
C SER A 48 2.48 -13.78 9.46
N ALA A 49 2.01 -13.74 10.71
CA ALA A 49 1.27 -14.85 11.30
C ALA A 49 -0.03 -15.18 10.54
N LEU A 50 -0.77 -14.16 10.09
CA LEU A 50 -1.99 -14.35 9.30
C LEU A 50 -1.72 -14.81 7.88
N ILE A 51 -0.61 -14.36 7.29
CA ILE A 51 -0.13 -14.84 5.98
C ILE A 51 0.19 -16.34 6.05
N ASP A 52 0.91 -16.76 7.09
CA ASP A 52 1.27 -18.17 7.29
C ASP A 52 0.02 -19.04 7.52
N GLU A 53 -0.94 -18.57 8.33
CA GLU A 53 -2.23 -19.26 8.54
C GLU A 53 -3.01 -19.39 7.22
N SER A 54 -3.09 -18.31 6.44
CA SER A 54 -3.75 -18.33 5.13
C SER A 54 -3.07 -19.30 4.17
N GLY A 55 -1.74 -19.32 4.12
CA GLY A 55 -0.96 -20.22 3.25
C GLY A 55 -1.22 -21.69 3.57
N ASN A 56 -1.18 -22.06 4.86
CA ASN A 56 -1.47 -23.42 5.31
C ASN A 56 -2.89 -23.88 4.92
N LEU A 57 -3.88 -22.98 5.00
CA LEU A 57 -5.26 -23.30 4.60
C LEU A 57 -5.42 -23.41 3.08
N VAL A 58 -4.69 -22.62 2.30
CA VAL A 58 -4.69 -22.70 0.83
C VAL A 58 -4.09 -24.02 0.37
N GLU A 59 -2.98 -24.46 0.94
CA GLU A 59 -2.34 -25.75 0.61
C GLU A 59 -3.31 -26.93 0.84
N VAL A 60 -4.10 -26.86 1.91
CA VAL A 60 -5.09 -27.90 2.25
C VAL A 60 -6.33 -27.84 1.34
N THR A 61 -6.73 -26.65 0.89
CA THR A 61 -7.98 -26.46 0.13
C THR A 61 -7.82 -26.42 -1.39
N GLY A 62 -6.59 -26.26 -1.90
CA GLY A 62 -6.29 -26.18 -3.33
C GLY A 62 -6.77 -24.88 -4.00
N ASN A 63 -7.03 -23.83 -3.22
CA ASN A 63 -7.47 -22.52 -3.72
C ASN A 63 -6.28 -21.69 -4.26
N SER A 64 -6.57 -20.60 -4.98
CA SER A 64 -5.53 -19.68 -5.47
C SER A 64 -4.84 -18.97 -4.30
N PRO A 65 -3.50 -18.88 -4.28
CA PRO A 65 -2.78 -18.13 -3.25
C PRO A 65 -3.06 -16.64 -3.47
N LEU A 66 -3.76 -16.04 -2.51
CA LEU A 66 -4.06 -14.61 -2.51
C LEU A 66 -2.80 -13.82 -2.15
N GLY A 67 -1.93 -13.65 -3.15
CA GLY A 67 -0.55 -13.19 -3.00
C GLY A 67 -0.38 -11.73 -2.60
N TYR A 68 -1.46 -10.93 -2.51
CA TYR A 68 -1.34 -9.51 -2.20
C TYR A 68 -0.65 -9.24 -0.85
N ALA A 69 -1.15 -9.81 0.25
CA ALA A 69 -0.60 -9.51 1.57
C ALA A 69 0.86 -9.97 1.76
N PRO A 70 1.28 -11.17 1.32
CA PRO A 70 2.69 -11.57 1.30
C PRO A 70 3.58 -10.60 0.51
N LEU A 71 3.16 -10.20 -0.70
CA LEU A 71 3.94 -9.29 -1.54
C LEU A 71 3.97 -7.86 -0.98
N LEU A 72 2.89 -7.41 -0.34
CA LEU A 72 2.82 -6.13 0.35
C LEU A 72 3.80 -6.09 1.52
N LEU A 73 3.80 -7.12 2.37
CA LEU A 73 4.73 -7.23 3.50
C LEU A 73 6.19 -7.26 3.00
N LEU A 74 6.45 -8.01 1.93
CA LEU A 74 7.77 -8.10 1.30
C LEU A 74 8.28 -6.73 0.81
N ALA A 75 7.42 -5.97 0.11
CA ALA A 75 7.76 -4.65 -0.39
C ALA A 75 8.05 -3.65 0.74
N TRP A 76 7.22 -3.64 1.80
CA TRP A 76 7.37 -2.72 2.93
C TRP A 76 8.55 -3.04 3.85
N ARG A 77 8.95 -4.32 3.97
CA ARG A 77 10.19 -4.67 4.67
C ARG A 77 11.42 -4.23 3.90
N GLY A 78 11.45 -4.44 2.58
CA GLY A 78 12.57 -4.02 1.73
C GLY A 78 13.90 -4.72 2.01
N GLU A 79 13.90 -5.80 2.80
CA GLU A 79 15.11 -6.50 3.26
C GLU A 79 15.58 -7.62 2.31
N ASP A 80 14.67 -8.20 1.51
CA ASP A 80 15.02 -9.30 0.59
C ASP A 80 15.53 -8.73 -0.76
N PRO A 81 16.79 -9.02 -1.15
CA PRO A 81 17.32 -8.58 -2.45
C PRO A 81 16.55 -9.13 -3.65
N ARG A 82 15.79 -10.22 -3.48
CA ARG A 82 14.94 -10.84 -4.50
C ARG A 82 13.50 -10.31 -4.49
N ALA A 83 13.18 -9.33 -3.64
CA ALA A 83 11.81 -8.83 -3.47
C ALA A 83 11.16 -8.43 -4.81
N ALA A 84 11.91 -7.74 -5.67
CA ALA A 84 11.40 -7.33 -6.99
C ALA A 84 11.03 -8.54 -7.87
N GLU A 85 11.90 -9.55 -7.93
CA GLU A 85 11.67 -10.78 -8.72
C GLU A 85 10.45 -11.55 -8.21
N LEU A 86 10.29 -11.64 -6.89
CA LEU A 86 9.18 -12.30 -6.22
C LEU A 86 7.85 -11.58 -6.47
N ILE A 87 7.83 -10.24 -6.42
CA ILE A 87 6.65 -9.43 -6.75
C ILE A 87 6.23 -9.65 -8.21
N GLU A 88 7.19 -9.61 -9.14
CA GLU A 88 6.88 -9.84 -10.55
C GLU A 88 6.42 -11.28 -10.83
N ALA A 89 7.01 -12.27 -10.15
CA ALA A 89 6.60 -13.66 -10.25
C ALA A 89 5.16 -13.88 -9.72
N GLY A 90 4.86 -13.35 -8.53
CA GLY A 90 3.53 -13.45 -7.94
C GLY A 90 2.45 -12.77 -8.77
N ALA A 91 2.77 -11.64 -9.43
CA ALA A 91 1.83 -11.02 -10.36
C ALA A 91 1.56 -11.86 -11.61
N ARG A 92 2.58 -12.51 -12.18
CA ARG A 92 2.39 -13.44 -13.30
C ARG A 92 1.51 -14.63 -12.91
N GLU A 93 1.72 -15.17 -11.71
CA GLU A 93 0.89 -16.24 -11.17
C GLU A 93 -0.56 -15.78 -11.01
N ALA A 94 -0.80 -14.65 -10.34
CA ALA A 94 -2.15 -14.11 -10.13
C ALA A 94 -2.87 -13.80 -11.46
N LEU A 95 -2.15 -13.32 -12.48
CA LEU A 95 -2.70 -13.16 -13.84
C LEU A 95 -3.14 -14.49 -14.46
N SER A 96 -2.39 -15.58 -14.24
CA SER A 96 -2.79 -16.91 -14.72
C SER A 96 -4.08 -17.42 -14.09
N TRP A 97 -4.42 -16.91 -12.90
CA TRP A 97 -5.68 -17.15 -12.19
C TRP A 97 -6.80 -16.15 -12.56
N GLY A 98 -6.56 -15.24 -13.51
CA GLY A 98 -7.54 -14.26 -13.96
C GLY A 98 -7.66 -13.02 -13.08
N GLU A 99 -6.71 -12.77 -12.16
CA GLU A 99 -6.71 -11.56 -11.34
C GLU A 99 -6.21 -10.36 -12.15
N GLY A 100 -7.12 -9.72 -12.89
CA GLY A 100 -6.79 -8.60 -13.80
C GLY A 100 -6.15 -7.37 -13.14
N ARG A 101 -6.27 -7.24 -11.82
CA ARG A 101 -5.66 -6.15 -11.04
C ARG A 101 -4.22 -6.44 -10.59
N ALA A 102 -3.73 -7.67 -10.74
CA ALA A 102 -2.43 -8.10 -10.23
C ALA A 102 -1.26 -7.28 -10.82
N THR A 103 -1.36 -6.89 -12.09
CA THR A 103 -0.29 -6.09 -12.74
C THR A 103 -0.17 -4.70 -12.13
N GLY A 104 -1.30 -3.99 -11.97
CA GLY A 104 -1.29 -2.65 -11.36
C GLY A 104 -0.80 -2.70 -9.92
N LEU A 105 -1.21 -3.73 -9.18
CA LEU A 105 -0.76 -3.97 -7.81
C LEU A 105 0.75 -4.21 -7.73
N ALA A 106 1.32 -5.04 -8.59
CA ALA A 106 2.78 -5.24 -8.63
C ALA A 106 3.54 -3.96 -8.96
N HIS A 107 3.02 -3.14 -9.86
CA HIS A 107 3.61 -1.83 -10.14
C HIS A 107 3.65 -0.93 -8.90
N TYR A 108 2.56 -0.86 -8.14
CA TYR A 108 2.54 -0.17 -6.85
C TYR A 108 3.58 -0.76 -5.87
N LEU A 109 3.60 -2.09 -5.67
CA LEU A 109 4.50 -2.73 -4.71
C LEU A 109 5.99 -2.53 -5.07
N LEU A 110 6.32 -2.57 -6.36
CA LEU A 110 7.68 -2.26 -6.83
C LEU A 110 8.03 -0.79 -6.59
N ALA A 111 7.07 0.14 -6.74
CA ALA A 111 7.31 1.55 -6.45
C ALA A 111 7.61 1.78 -4.96
N VAL A 112 6.84 1.14 -4.05
CA VAL A 112 7.13 1.15 -2.60
C VAL A 112 8.54 0.65 -2.33
N LEU A 113 8.88 -0.52 -2.86
CA LEU A 113 10.19 -1.14 -2.69
C LEU A 113 11.32 -0.22 -3.18
N TYR A 114 11.22 0.32 -4.40
CA TYR A 114 12.27 1.14 -4.98
C TYR A 114 12.42 2.50 -4.30
N ASN A 115 11.33 3.14 -3.87
CA ASN A 115 11.44 4.36 -3.07
C ASN A 115 12.12 4.06 -1.71
N GLY A 116 11.77 2.95 -1.05
CA GLY A 116 12.42 2.53 0.20
C GLY A 116 13.93 2.24 0.05
N LEU A 117 14.36 1.84 -1.15
CA LEU A 117 15.76 1.61 -1.50
C LEU A 117 16.47 2.86 -2.04
N GLY A 118 15.81 4.02 -2.11
CA GLY A 118 16.36 5.26 -2.70
C GLY A 118 16.53 5.22 -4.22
N ARG A 119 15.95 4.23 -4.89
CA ARG A 119 15.98 4.01 -6.34
C ARG A 119 14.83 4.76 -7.02
N HIS A 120 14.86 6.08 -6.91
CA HIS A 120 13.72 6.94 -7.26
C HIS A 120 13.34 6.92 -8.75
N ASP A 121 14.31 6.78 -9.67
CA ASP A 121 14.00 6.66 -11.10
C ASP A 121 13.21 5.36 -11.40
N GLU A 122 13.61 4.23 -10.81
CA GLU A 122 12.85 2.98 -10.96
C GLU A 122 11.50 3.02 -10.25
N ALA A 123 11.43 3.68 -9.08
CA ALA A 123 10.17 3.88 -8.38
C ALA A 123 9.18 4.70 -9.22
N LEU A 124 9.66 5.77 -9.86
CA LEU A 124 8.86 6.63 -10.73
C LEU A 124 8.27 5.85 -11.90
N ASP A 125 9.07 5.09 -12.65
CA ASP A 125 8.59 4.28 -13.78
C ASP A 125 7.49 3.29 -13.33
N ARG A 126 7.69 2.63 -12.19
CA ARG A 126 6.71 1.66 -11.69
C ARG A 126 5.45 2.35 -11.20
N ALA A 127 5.56 3.47 -10.49
CA ALA A 127 4.41 4.24 -10.03
C ALA A 127 3.59 4.82 -11.20
N GLU A 128 4.23 5.30 -12.26
CA GLU A 128 3.57 5.77 -13.49
C GLU A 128 2.78 4.66 -14.18
N ARG A 129 3.35 3.45 -14.26
CA ARG A 129 2.65 2.28 -14.82
C ARG A 129 1.47 1.87 -13.94
N GLY A 130 1.64 1.87 -12.62
CA GLY A 130 0.56 1.58 -11.67
C GLY A 130 -0.60 2.57 -11.76
N ALA A 131 -0.29 3.87 -11.88
CA ALA A 131 -1.29 4.94 -11.97
C ALA A 131 -2.07 5.00 -13.30
N LYS A 132 -1.77 4.13 -14.27
CA LYS A 132 -2.52 3.96 -15.53
C LYS A 132 -3.64 2.91 -15.43
N TYR A 133 -3.63 2.07 -14.39
CA TYR A 133 -4.70 1.09 -14.19
C TYR A 133 -5.95 1.78 -13.64
N GLU A 134 -7.14 1.37 -14.07
CA GLU A 134 -8.40 2.01 -13.64
C GLU A 134 -8.93 1.48 -12.28
N ASP A 135 -8.16 0.64 -11.59
CA ASP A 135 -8.50 0.22 -10.23
C ASP A 135 -8.28 1.37 -9.25
N LEU A 136 -9.38 1.86 -8.67
CA LEU A 136 -9.36 3.02 -7.79
C LEU A 136 -8.32 2.88 -6.66
N ALA A 137 -8.22 1.72 -6.00
CA ALA A 137 -7.29 1.53 -4.88
C ALA A 137 -5.83 1.59 -5.34
N VAL A 138 -5.51 0.89 -6.43
CA VAL A 138 -4.16 0.88 -7.01
C VAL A 138 -3.74 2.27 -7.48
N VAL A 139 -4.65 3.05 -8.07
CA VAL A 139 -4.34 4.42 -8.53
C VAL A 139 -3.92 5.31 -7.37
N GLY A 140 -4.69 5.32 -6.28
CA GLY A 140 -4.41 6.17 -5.12
C GLY A 140 -3.03 5.87 -4.52
N PHE A 141 -2.73 4.58 -4.32
CA PHE A 141 -1.43 4.14 -3.81
C PHE A 141 -0.27 4.36 -4.78
N SER A 142 -0.50 4.23 -6.09
CA SER A 142 0.55 4.49 -7.08
C SER A 142 0.87 5.98 -7.17
N LEU A 143 -0.14 6.86 -7.11
CA LEU A 143 0.06 8.31 -7.17
C LEU A 143 0.90 8.83 -6.00
N MET A 144 0.69 8.32 -4.78
CA MET A 144 1.50 8.73 -3.63
C MET A 144 2.98 8.31 -3.76
N GLU A 145 3.26 7.12 -4.30
CA GLU A 145 4.64 6.68 -4.55
C GLU A 145 5.28 7.48 -5.69
N LEU A 146 4.48 7.89 -6.69
CA LEU A 146 4.92 8.74 -7.80
C LEU A 146 5.32 10.14 -7.33
N VAL A 147 4.54 10.74 -6.42
CA VAL A 147 4.88 12.04 -5.81
C VAL A 147 6.23 11.96 -5.09
N GLU A 148 6.42 10.94 -4.24
CA GLU A 148 7.69 10.76 -3.51
C GLU A 148 8.86 10.53 -4.45
N ALA A 149 8.71 9.61 -5.41
CA ALA A 149 9.75 9.29 -6.38
C ALA A 149 10.14 10.52 -7.22
N GLY A 150 9.16 11.30 -7.67
CA GLY A 150 9.42 12.48 -8.46
C GLY A 150 10.02 13.63 -7.65
N ALA A 151 9.58 13.84 -6.40
CA ALA A 151 10.13 14.89 -5.55
C ALA A 151 11.58 14.60 -5.16
N LEU A 152 11.87 13.39 -4.69
CA LEU A 152 13.21 13.00 -4.24
C LEU A 152 14.15 12.63 -5.39
N GLY A 153 13.61 12.19 -6.53
CA GLY A 153 14.36 11.85 -7.74
C GLY A 153 14.63 13.02 -8.69
N GLY A 154 14.28 14.25 -8.32
CA GLY A 154 14.55 15.44 -9.15
C GLY A 154 13.67 15.55 -10.40
N ARG A 155 12.42 15.09 -10.32
CA ARG A 155 11.37 15.19 -11.37
C ARG A 155 10.16 15.97 -10.83
N PRO A 156 10.32 17.25 -10.45
CA PRO A 156 9.28 18.02 -9.76
C PRO A 156 7.99 18.18 -10.58
N GLU A 157 8.06 18.25 -11.91
CA GLU A 157 6.87 18.37 -12.76
C GLU A 157 6.00 17.09 -12.75
N ALA A 158 6.65 15.92 -12.74
CA ALA A 158 5.96 14.64 -12.63
C ALA A 158 5.28 14.49 -11.27
N ALA A 159 5.98 14.86 -10.20
CA ALA A 159 5.44 14.84 -8.85
C ALA A 159 4.28 15.84 -8.67
N ALA A 160 4.39 17.05 -9.21
CA ALA A 160 3.29 18.04 -9.16
C ALA A 160 2.04 17.54 -9.92
N THR A 161 2.23 16.92 -11.07
CA THR A 161 1.13 16.32 -11.85
C THR A 161 0.45 15.19 -11.08
N ALA A 162 1.22 14.32 -10.42
CA ALA A 162 0.67 13.25 -9.61
C ALA A 162 -0.01 13.76 -8.34
N LEU A 163 0.52 14.81 -7.70
CA LEU A 163 -0.13 15.44 -6.55
C LEU A 163 -1.51 15.98 -6.94
N HIS A 164 -1.63 16.67 -8.09
CA HIS A 164 -2.93 17.18 -8.53
C HIS A 164 -3.95 16.06 -8.72
N ARG A 165 -3.56 14.96 -9.37
CA ARG A 165 -4.40 13.76 -9.52
C ARG A 165 -4.74 13.11 -8.17
N LEU A 166 -3.80 13.09 -7.24
CA LEU A 166 -4.00 12.55 -5.90
C LEU A 166 -4.99 13.39 -5.11
N GLU A 167 -4.98 14.72 -5.25
CA GLU A 167 -5.95 15.62 -4.64
C GLU A 167 -7.37 15.37 -5.14
N GLU A 168 -7.55 15.17 -6.44
CA GLU A 168 -8.85 14.80 -7.03
C GLU A 168 -9.35 13.46 -6.48
N HIS A 169 -8.45 12.50 -6.28
CA HIS A 169 -8.77 11.13 -5.89
C HIS A 169 -8.98 10.94 -4.38
N ALA A 170 -8.19 11.64 -3.56
CA ALA A 170 -8.18 11.52 -2.10
C ALA A 170 -8.98 12.64 -1.40
N GLY A 171 -9.16 13.80 -2.06
CA GLY A 171 -9.81 14.98 -1.47
C GLY A 171 -11.29 14.81 -1.15
N ALA A 172 -11.99 13.89 -1.81
CA ALA A 172 -13.43 13.70 -1.61
C ALA A 172 -13.79 12.98 -0.29
N GLY A 173 -12.86 12.24 0.31
CA GLY A 173 -13.12 11.39 1.48
C GLY A 173 -12.84 12.04 2.83
N GLY A 174 -11.95 13.03 2.89
CA GLY A 174 -11.64 13.79 4.12
C GLY A 174 -11.14 12.96 5.32
N THR A 175 -10.73 11.71 5.12
CA THR A 175 -10.24 10.86 6.21
C THR A 175 -8.87 11.32 6.69
N GLU A 176 -8.55 11.07 7.96
CA GLU A 176 -7.25 11.42 8.54
C GLU A 176 -6.07 10.81 7.75
N TRP A 177 -6.23 9.57 7.26
CA TRP A 177 -5.26 8.95 6.37
C TRP A 177 -5.09 9.72 5.05
N ALA A 178 -6.18 10.03 4.34
CA ALA A 178 -6.12 10.76 3.06
C ALA A 178 -5.48 12.16 3.23
N LEU A 179 -5.94 12.91 4.24
CA LEU A 179 -5.46 14.26 4.51
C LEU A 179 -3.98 14.25 4.90
N GLY A 180 -3.55 13.28 5.71
CA GLY A 180 -2.15 13.11 6.07
C GLY A 180 -1.24 12.82 4.87
N ILE A 181 -1.68 11.94 3.96
CA ILE A 181 -0.95 11.66 2.72
C ILE A 181 -0.88 12.89 1.82
N LEU A 182 -1.97 13.66 1.67
CA LEU A 182 -1.97 14.89 0.89
C LEU A 182 -1.05 15.96 1.49
N ALA A 183 -1.09 16.16 2.81
CA ALA A 183 -0.21 17.10 3.50
C ALA A 183 1.26 16.73 3.29
N ARG A 184 1.63 15.45 3.46
CA ARG A 184 2.99 14.97 3.19
C ARG A 184 3.40 15.17 1.72
N SER A 185 2.51 14.83 0.80
CA SER A 185 2.75 14.96 -0.65
C SER A 185 2.99 16.41 -1.06
N ARG A 186 2.28 17.36 -0.45
CA ARG A 186 2.51 18.80 -0.63
C ARG A 186 3.82 19.27 0.01
N ALA A 187 4.13 18.74 1.19
CA ALA A 187 5.37 19.08 1.90
C ALA A 187 6.61 18.70 1.08
N LEU A 188 6.60 17.53 0.42
CA LEU A 188 7.67 17.06 -0.48
C LEU A 188 7.96 17.99 -1.67
N LEU A 189 6.99 18.83 -2.05
CA LEU A 189 7.07 19.74 -3.19
C LEU A 189 7.24 21.21 -2.78
N THR A 190 7.44 21.45 -1.49
CA THR A 190 7.55 22.79 -0.92
C THR A 190 8.83 22.91 -0.11
N ASP A 191 9.34 24.13 0.04
CA ASP A 191 10.55 24.41 0.82
C ASP A 191 10.28 25.26 2.07
N GLY A 192 11.21 25.19 3.01
CA GLY A 192 11.28 26.07 4.17
C GLY A 192 10.08 25.95 5.10
N ARG A 193 9.63 27.08 5.64
CA ARG A 193 8.62 27.09 6.72
C ARG A 193 7.30 26.45 6.33
N THR A 194 6.90 26.56 5.06
CA THR A 194 5.65 25.97 4.58
C THR A 194 5.76 24.45 4.56
N ALA A 195 6.90 23.90 4.15
CA ALA A 195 7.16 22.46 4.20
C ALA A 195 7.08 21.93 5.64
N ASP A 196 7.71 22.61 6.60
CA ASP A 196 7.67 22.22 8.02
C ASP A 196 6.23 22.12 8.56
N LEU A 197 5.38 23.10 8.24
CA LEU A 197 3.99 23.13 8.68
C LEU A 197 3.18 21.98 8.07
N LEU A 198 3.42 21.68 6.79
CA LEU A 198 2.75 20.58 6.09
C LEU A 198 3.21 19.21 6.61
N TYR A 199 4.49 19.03 6.96
CA TYR A 199 4.95 17.80 7.62
C TYR A 199 4.35 17.65 9.01
N GLN A 200 4.26 18.73 9.79
CA GLN A 200 3.61 18.73 11.10
C GLN A 200 2.13 18.34 10.98
N GLU A 201 1.41 18.91 10.00
CA GLU A 201 0.03 18.51 9.70
C GLU A 201 -0.04 17.04 9.30
N ALA A 202 0.81 16.58 8.39
CA ALA A 202 0.83 15.19 7.95
C ALA A 202 1.03 14.22 9.12
N ILE A 203 1.99 14.51 10.01
CA ILE A 203 2.27 13.72 11.22
C ILE A 203 1.04 13.70 12.12
N GLU A 204 0.42 14.86 12.38
CA GLU A 204 -0.74 14.94 13.26
C GLU A 204 -1.92 14.14 12.71
N ARG A 205 -2.23 14.28 11.41
CA ARG A 205 -3.28 13.54 10.73
C ARG A 205 -3.02 12.03 10.74
N LEU A 206 -1.81 11.61 10.36
CA LEU A 206 -1.47 10.18 10.30
C LEU A 206 -1.45 9.52 11.69
N ARG A 207 -1.12 10.26 12.75
CA ARG A 207 -1.25 9.77 14.15
C ARG A 207 -2.68 9.48 14.57
N HIS A 208 -3.66 10.13 13.96
CA HIS A 208 -5.09 9.88 14.18
C HIS A 208 -5.65 8.80 13.24
N SER A 209 -4.81 8.22 12.36
CA SER A 209 -5.14 7.04 11.57
C SER A 209 -4.45 5.79 12.13
N ARG A 210 -4.92 4.61 11.72
CA ARG A 210 -4.23 3.34 12.00
C ARG A 210 -3.05 3.09 11.08
N VAL A 211 -2.75 3.96 10.11
CA VAL A 211 -1.76 3.69 9.05
C VAL A 211 -0.37 4.18 9.43
N THR A 212 0.27 3.41 10.31
CA THR A 212 1.58 3.72 10.90
C THR A 212 2.73 3.76 9.89
N VAL A 213 2.70 2.94 8.83
CA VAL A 213 3.82 2.89 7.87
C VAL A 213 4.06 4.23 7.19
N HIS A 214 3.00 4.98 6.89
CA HIS A 214 3.12 6.31 6.31
C HIS A 214 3.48 7.37 7.35
N LEU A 215 3.05 7.22 8.61
CA LEU A 215 3.52 8.08 9.70
C LEU A 215 5.04 7.94 9.87
N ALA A 216 5.54 6.71 9.97
CA ALA A 216 6.98 6.43 10.07
C ALA A 216 7.74 7.03 8.88
N ARG A 217 7.25 6.82 7.66
CA ARG A 217 7.85 7.37 6.44
C ARG A 217 7.84 8.91 6.37
N THR A 218 6.88 9.56 7.02
CA THR A 218 6.80 11.02 7.12
C THR A 218 7.90 11.58 8.02
N HIS A 219 8.34 10.82 9.03
CA HIS A 219 9.42 11.22 9.93
C HIS A 219 10.83 11.11 9.34
N LEU A 220 10.98 10.53 8.14
CA LEU A 220 12.28 10.31 7.49
C LEU A 220 12.73 11.43 6.55
N VAL A 221 11.89 12.45 6.33
CA VAL A 221 12.15 13.56 5.42
C VAL A 221 12.59 14.81 6.18
#